data_AF-A0A1G8DU33-F1
#
_entry.id   AF-A0A1G8DU33-F1
#
_cell.length_a   1.000
_cell.length_b   1.000
_cell.length_c   1.000
_cell.angle_alpha   90.00
_cell.angle_beta   90.00
_cell.angle_gamma   90.00
#
_symmetry.space_group_name_H-M   'P 1'
#
loop_
_entity.id
_entity.type
_entity.pdbx_description
1 polymer ?
#
loop_
_entity_poly.entity_id
_entity_poly.type
_entity_poly.pdbx_seq_one_letter_code
_entity_poly.pdbx_strand_id
1 'polypeptide(L)' 'MKKYTVQKGDSLDSIAEKFGVKNGQLLRSYHNMHCPLDDLLGYELVPGKEILIPEESEYLRKK' A
#
# COMPACT_ATOMS: atom_id res chain seq x y z
N MET A 1 11.68 -0.55 -0.93
CA MET A 1 10.30 0.00 -1.00
C MET A 1 10.16 0.94 -2.18
N LYS A 2 8.98 0.92 -2.81
CA LYS A 2 8.61 1.81 -3.92
C LYS A 2 7.49 2.75 -3.51
N LYS A 3 7.40 3.95 -4.10
CA LYS A 3 6.26 4.85 -3.93
C LYS A 3 5.23 4.66 -5.04
N TYR A 4 3.95 4.72 -4.68
CA TYR A 4 2.83 4.69 -5.62
C TYR A 4 1.82 5.78 -5.27
N THR A 5 1.45 6.59 -6.27
CA THR A 5 0.37 7.57 -6.13
C THR A 5 -0.97 6.88 -6.36
N VAL A 6 -1.84 6.92 -5.36
CA VAL A 6 -3.21 6.39 -5.42
C VAL A 6 -3.97 7.05 -6.56
N GLN A 7 -4.61 6.24 -7.41
CA GLN A 7 -5.44 6.71 -8.51
C GLN A 7 -6.92 6.69 -8.11
N LYS A 8 -7.75 7.46 -8.83
CA LYS A 8 -9.20 7.44 -8.60
C LYS A 8 -9.74 6.04 -8.87
N GLY A 9 -10.44 5.47 -7.87
CA GLY A 9 -11.01 4.12 -7.94
C GLY A 9 -10.08 3.01 -7.43
N ASP A 10 -8.85 3.32 -7.03
CA ASP A 10 -8.00 2.37 -6.34
C ASP A 10 -8.58 2.01 -4.95
N SER A 11 -8.41 0.75 -4.58
CA SER A 11 -8.54 0.27 -3.20
C SER A 11 -7.19 -0.31 -2.75
N LEU A 12 -7.02 -0.50 -1.45
CA LEU A 12 -5.80 -1.15 -0.95
C LEU A 12 -5.63 -2.56 -1.51
N ASP A 13 -6.72 -3.30 -1.70
CA ASP A 13 -6.68 -4.62 -2.29
C ASP A 13 -6.35 -4.59 -3.78
N SER A 14 -6.91 -3.66 -4.56
CA SER A 14 -6.56 -3.54 -5.98
C SER A 14 -5.09 -3.15 -6.18
N ILE A 15 -4.57 -2.28 -5.31
CA ILE A 15 -3.15 -1.91 -5.34
C ILE A 15 -2.27 -3.09 -4.88
N ALA A 16 -2.66 -3.81 -3.83
CA ALA A 16 -1.94 -4.98 -3.38
C ALA A 16 -1.86 -6.04 -4.49
N GLU A 17 -2.96 -6.32 -5.20
CA GLU A 17 -2.97 -7.21 -6.35
C GLU A 17 -2.06 -6.73 -7.47
N LYS A 18 -2.13 -5.45 -7.82
CA LYS A 18 -1.29 -4.83 -8.85
C LYS A 18 0.21 -4.99 -8.59
N PHE A 19 0.62 -4.95 -7.32
CA PHE A 19 2.03 -5.08 -6.91
C PHE A 19 2.39 -6.46 -6.37
N GLY A 20 1.47 -7.43 -6.40
CA GLY A 20 1.71 -8.78 -5.89
C GLY A 20 1.89 -8.84 -4.37
N VAL A 21 1.43 -7.84 -3.62
CA VAL A 21 1.37 -7.86 -2.15
C VAL A 21 0.28 -8.86 -1.72
N LYS A 22 0.48 -9.51 -0.57
CA LYS A 22 -0.44 -10.55 -0.08
C LYS A 22 -1.90 -10.07 0.01
N ASN A 23 -2.15 -8.89 0.58
CA ASN A 23 -3.48 -8.28 0.68
C ASN A 23 -3.38 -6.78 1.02
N GLY A 24 -4.48 -6.05 0.91
CA GLY A 24 -4.55 -4.62 1.19
C GLY A 24 -4.27 -4.26 2.66
N GLN A 25 -4.62 -5.13 3.61
CA GLN A 25 -4.33 -4.89 5.03
C GLN A 25 -2.83 -4.88 5.31
N LEU A 26 -2.08 -5.80 4.71
CA LEU A 26 -0.63 -5.86 4.85
C LEU A 26 0.03 -4.63 4.20
N LEU A 27 -0.47 -4.21 3.04
CA LEU A 27 -0.02 -2.98 2.38
C LEU A 27 -0.21 -1.75 3.29
N ARG A 28 -1.39 -1.64 3.93
CA ARG A 28 -1.67 -0.56 4.89
C ARG A 28 -0.73 -0.60 6.07
N SER A 29 -0.55 -1.77 6.69
CA SER A 29 0.33 -1.93 7.85
C SER A 29 1.76 -1.56 7.51
N TYR A 30 2.27 -1.99 6.35
CA TYR A 30 3.60 -1.65 5.88
C TYR A 30 3.76 -0.14 5.72
N HIS A 31 2.86 0.50 4.97
CA HIS A 31 2.94 1.95 4.78
C HIS A 31 2.89 2.71 6.11
N ASN A 32 1.95 2.37 7.00
CA ASN A 32 1.79 3.04 8.29
C ASN A 32 2.97 2.85 9.25
N MET A 33 3.76 1.79 9.08
CA MET A 33 4.97 1.53 9.87
C MET A 33 6.19 2.31 9.35
N HIS A 34 6.16 2.70 8.07
CA HIS A 34 7.31 3.29 7.37
C HIS A 34 7.07 4.74 6.90
N CYS A 35 5.89 5.32 7.16
CA CYS A 35 5.56 6.71 6.83
C CYS A 35 5.52 7.61 8.08
N PRO A 36 5.62 8.94 7.91
CA PRO A 36 5.31 9.90 8.98
C PRO A 36 3.85 9.79 9.46
N LEU A 37 3.57 10.33 10.64
CA LEU A 37 2.21 10.30 11.23
C LEU A 37 1.15 10.99 10.35
N ASP A 38 1.52 12.07 9.67
CA ASP A 38 0.61 12.81 8.79
C ASP A 38 0.22 12.00 7.53
N ASP A 39 1.05 11.03 7.17
CA ASP A 39 0.84 10.17 6.01
C ASP A 39 0.10 8.87 6.33
N LEU A 40 -0.25 8.61 7.60
CA LEU A 40 -0.98 7.41 7.97
C LEU A 40 -2.25 7.21 7.13
N LEU A 41 -2.49 5.96 6.74
CA LEU A 41 -3.70 5.54 6.05
C LEU A 41 -4.80 5.28 7.07
N GLY A 42 -5.86 6.09 6.95
CA GLY A 42 -7.12 5.94 7.66
C GLY A 42 -8.04 4.89 7.01
N TYR A 43 -9.35 5.05 7.21
CA TYR A 43 -10.36 4.19 6.60
C TYR A 43 -10.49 4.40 5.08
N GLU A 44 -10.35 5.65 4.63
CA GLU A 44 -10.50 6.01 3.23
C GLU A 44 -9.14 6.20 2.55
N LEU A 45 -9.04 5.71 1.32
CA LEU A 45 -7.89 5.90 0.46
C LEU A 45 -8.14 7.11 -0.44
N VAL A 46 -7.34 8.17 -0.26
CA VAL A 46 -7.53 9.44 -0.99
C VAL A 46 -6.71 9.41 -2.30
N PRO A 47 -7.33 9.62 -3.47
CA PRO A 47 -6.60 9.76 -4.73
C PRO A 47 -5.58 10.90 -4.67
N GLY A 48 -4.40 10.68 -5.26
CA GLY A 48 -3.28 11.61 -5.21
C GLY A 48 -2.35 11.42 -4.00
N LYS A 49 -2.74 10.63 -2.99
CA LYS A 49 -1.85 10.29 -1.86
C LYS A 49 -0.76 9.32 -2.31
N GLU A 50 0.46 9.52 -1.84
CA GLU A 50 1.54 8.55 -2.02
C GLU A 50 1.49 7.47 -0.94
N ILE A 51 1.59 6.20 -1.36
CA ILE A 51 1.73 5.06 -0.47
C ILE A 51 3.01 4.30 -0.73
N LEU A 52 3.52 3.64 0.32
CA LEU A 52 4.74 2.85 0.29
C LEU A 52 4.39 1.40 -0.04
N ILE A 53 5.02 0.88 -1.08
CA ILE A 53 4.86 -0.49 -1.56
C ILE A 53 6.09 -1.30 -1.11
N PRO A 54 5.91 -2.42 -0.39
CA PRO A 54 7.01 -3.30 -0.03
C PRO A 54 7.59 -4.02 -1.25
N GLU A 55 8.88 -4.34 -1.20
CA GLU A 55 9.58 -5.11 -2.24
C GLU A 55 10.16 -6.42 -1.69
N GLU A 56 10.13 -6.58 -0.37
CA GLU A 56 10.68 -7.71 0.36
C GLU A 56 9.74 -8.92 0.22
N SER A 57 10.33 -10.09 -0.02
CA SER A 57 9.60 -11.33 -0.33
C SER A 57 8.63 -11.78 0.77
N GLU A 58 8.81 -11.30 2.01
CA GLU A 58 7.90 -11.56 3.12
C GLU A 58 6.52 -10.91 2.93
N TYR A 59 6.42 -9.81 2.19
CA TYR A 59 5.16 -9.10 1.93
C TYR A 59 4.49 -9.51 0.63
N LEU A 60 5.24 -10.19 -0.24
CA LEU A 60 4.78 -10.59 -1.57
C LEU A 60 4.13 -11.97 -1.55
N ARG A 61 3.23 -12.19 -2.52
CA ARG A 61 2.66 -13.51 -2.78
C ARG A 61 3.78 -14.43 -3.25
N LYS A 62 3.85 -15.63 -2.66
CA LYS A 62 4.74 -16.68 -3.17
C LYS A 62 4.21 -17.12 -4.53
N LYS A 63 5.11 -17.22 -5.52
CA LYS A 63 4.80 -17.83 -6.81
C LYS A 63 4.49 -19.31 -6.65
#